data_AF-L7ITT3-F1
#
_entry.id   AF-L7ITT3-F1
#
_cell.length_a   1.000
_cell.length_b   1.000
_cell.length_c   1.000
_cell.angle_alpha   90.00
_cell.angle_beta   90.00
_cell.angle_gamma   90.00
#
_symmetry.space_group_name_H-M   'P 1'
#
loop_
_entity.id
_entity.type
_entity.pdbx_description
1 polymer ?
#
loop_
_entity_poly.entity_id
_entity_poly.type
_entity_poly.pdbx_seq_one_letter_code
_entity_poly.pdbx_strand_id
1 'polypeptide(L)'
;MPARIWRHGIHIFCHRGSQRGRGRALEIFFKEVHHFVESTGTIILSRLGDLNILSYAIVKLKFLLAMADLKGPGGGEPIMPAMSHLEASFPWNLLYSCLNPFAARFKNPGKYETCEFPRTAERRPLPEDWAMRGLVWAQMAFPDDYFTVNESIEEDKRTFETSSMGEQRRERCLWLAYQITQVGTSEDTDNKGKEGFWITYDLDTKKILPATK
;
A
#
# COMPACT_ATOMS: atom_id res chain seq x y z
N MET A 1 -15.12 -11.99 -14.61
CA MET A 1 -14.35 -13.23 -14.79
C MET A 1 -12.87 -12.90 -15.08
N PRO A 2 -11.95 -12.95 -14.10
CA PRO A 2 -10.51 -12.68 -14.35
C PRO A 2 -9.54 -13.79 -13.89
N ALA A 3 -10.01 -15.00 -13.56
CA ALA A 3 -9.16 -16.07 -13.01
C ALA A 3 -8.27 -16.81 -14.05
N ARG A 4 -8.32 -16.45 -15.34
CA ARG A 4 -7.63 -17.20 -16.41
C ARG A 4 -6.25 -16.66 -16.82
N ILE A 5 -5.91 -15.42 -16.46
CA ILE A 5 -4.65 -14.79 -16.89
C ILE A 5 -3.44 -15.30 -16.08
N TRP A 6 -3.65 -15.72 -14.84
CA TRP A 6 -2.58 -16.22 -13.97
C TRP A 6 -2.02 -17.61 -14.35
N ARG A 7 -2.71 -18.39 -15.17
CA ARG A 7 -2.27 -19.78 -15.48
C ARG A 7 -1.27 -19.88 -16.63
N HIS A 8 -1.20 -18.91 -17.55
CA HIS A 8 -0.34 -19.03 -18.74
C HIS A 8 1.08 -18.49 -18.54
N GLY A 9 1.33 -17.64 -17.54
CA GLY A 9 2.68 -17.12 -17.26
C GLY A 9 3.58 -18.08 -16.46
N ILE A 10 2.99 -19.01 -15.70
CA ILE A 10 3.73 -19.86 -14.74
C ILE A 10 4.28 -21.14 -15.39
N HIS A 11 3.76 -21.54 -16.55
CA HIS A 11 4.12 -22.84 -17.16
C HIS A 11 5.47 -22.86 -17.91
N ILE A 12 6.17 -21.73 -18.02
CA ILE A 12 7.48 -21.63 -18.72
C ILE A 12 8.67 -21.77 -17.75
N PHE A 13 8.46 -21.72 -16.43
CA PHE A 13 9.58 -21.63 -15.47
C PHE A 13 10.03 -22.96 -14.85
N CYS A 14 9.47 -24.10 -15.26
CA CYS A 14 9.82 -25.42 -14.70
C CYS A 14 10.57 -26.30 -15.70
N HIS A 15 11.75 -25.88 -16.15
CA HIS A 15 12.79 -26.81 -16.59
C HIS A 15 14.16 -26.14 -16.61
N ARG A 16 14.98 -26.42 -15.58
CA ARG A 16 16.39 -26.86 -15.68
C ARG A 16 17.11 -26.70 -14.35
N GLY A 17 17.46 -27.85 -13.77
CA GLY A 17 18.37 -27.96 -12.64
C GLY A 17 19.76 -27.41 -12.98
N SER A 18 20.06 -26.23 -12.43
CA SER A 18 21.41 -25.71 -12.12
C SER A 18 21.24 -24.38 -11.37
N GLN A 19 20.62 -24.43 -10.18
CA GLN A 19 20.06 -23.24 -9.51
C GLN A 19 20.55 -22.98 -8.07
N ARG A 20 21.37 -23.85 -7.46
CA ARG A 20 21.78 -23.69 -6.05
C ARG A 20 22.68 -22.47 -5.77
N GLY A 21 23.51 -22.07 -6.73
CA GLY A 21 24.33 -20.85 -6.65
C GLY A 21 23.54 -19.58 -6.99
N ARG A 22 22.65 -19.67 -8.00
CA ARG A 22 21.79 -18.57 -8.45
C ARG A 22 20.73 -18.19 -7.41
N GLY A 23 20.13 -19.17 -6.73
CA GLY A 23 19.16 -18.93 -5.66
C GLY A 23 19.74 -18.15 -4.49
N ARG A 24 20.94 -18.53 -4.02
CA ARG A 24 21.63 -17.79 -2.94
C ARG A 24 22.02 -16.37 -3.34
N ALA A 25 22.52 -16.19 -4.57
CA ALA A 25 22.84 -14.86 -5.08
C ALA A 25 21.58 -13.96 -5.21
N LEU A 26 20.47 -14.52 -5.68
CA LEU A 26 19.20 -13.80 -5.79
C LEU A 26 18.63 -13.42 -4.42
N GLU A 27 18.76 -14.30 -3.43
CA GLU A 27 18.33 -14.03 -2.05
C GLU A 27 19.17 -12.92 -1.41
N ILE A 28 20.49 -12.92 -1.59
CA ILE A 28 21.38 -11.85 -1.11
C ILE A 28 20.98 -10.52 -1.77
N PHE A 29 20.85 -10.51 -3.09
CA PHE A 29 20.45 -9.32 -3.84
C PHE A 29 19.10 -8.77 -3.38
N PHE A 30 18.11 -9.64 -3.16
CA PHE A 30 16.81 -9.23 -2.64
C PHE A 30 16.93 -8.57 -1.26
N LYS A 31 17.72 -9.16 -0.34
CA LYS A 31 17.93 -8.60 1.00
C LYS A 31 18.61 -7.23 0.95
N GLU A 32 19.60 -7.04 0.07
CA GLU A 32 20.29 -5.76 -0.11
C GLU A 32 19.35 -4.68 -0.66
N VAL A 33 18.58 -5.00 -1.70
CA VAL A 33 17.59 -4.08 -2.28
C VAL A 33 16.50 -3.74 -1.27
N HIS A 34 15.99 -4.75 -0.55
CA HIS A 34 15.00 -4.55 0.50
C HIS A 34 15.53 -3.63 1.60
N HIS A 35 16.73 -3.89 2.11
CA HIS A 35 17.38 -3.03 3.10
C HIS A 35 17.55 -1.59 2.61
N PHE A 36 17.96 -1.39 1.37
CA PHE A 36 18.09 -0.06 0.76
C PHE A 36 16.74 0.68 0.69
N VAL A 37 15.69 -0.02 0.27
CA VAL A 37 14.33 0.54 0.16
C VAL A 37 13.78 0.91 1.56
N GLU A 38 13.94 0.05 2.57
CA GLU A 38 13.47 0.33 3.92
C GLU A 38 14.29 1.42 4.63
N SER A 39 15.60 1.50 4.36
CA SER A 39 16.46 2.60 4.84
C SER A 39 16.00 3.93 4.26
N THR A 40 15.70 3.95 2.96
CA THR A 40 15.16 5.14 2.28
C THR A 40 13.79 5.53 2.87
N GLY A 41 12.90 4.54 3.07
CA GLY A 41 11.60 4.76 3.69
C GLY A 41 11.68 5.32 5.10
N THR A 42 12.63 4.84 5.91
CA THR A 42 12.92 5.35 7.25
C THR A 42 13.30 6.82 7.22
N ILE A 43 14.21 7.23 6.32
CA ILE A 43 14.63 8.63 6.16
C ILE A 43 13.44 9.51 5.76
N ILE A 44 12.65 9.06 4.79
CA ILE A 44 11.51 9.83 4.28
C ILE A 44 10.44 9.99 5.37
N LEU A 45 10.03 8.90 6.04
CA LEU A 45 9.01 8.93 7.09
C LEU A 45 9.46 9.68 8.36
N SER A 46 10.76 9.86 8.55
CA SER A 46 11.31 10.67 9.65
C SER A 46 11.12 12.18 9.45
N ARG A 47 10.72 12.64 8.25
CA ARG A 47 10.40 14.05 7.96
C ARG A 47 9.01 14.42 8.46
N LEU A 48 8.80 14.33 9.78
CA LEU A 48 7.50 14.50 10.42
C LEU A 48 6.88 15.87 10.09
N GLY A 49 5.62 15.86 9.65
CA GLY A 49 4.86 17.06 9.31
C GLY A 49 5.13 17.66 7.93
N ASP A 50 6.04 17.09 7.15
CA ASP A 50 6.27 17.49 5.76
C ASP A 50 5.17 16.93 4.84
N LEU A 51 4.51 17.77 4.05
CA LEU A 51 3.47 17.31 3.12
C LEU A 51 4.07 16.66 1.86
N ASN A 52 5.32 16.97 1.52
CA ASN A 52 5.95 16.49 0.28
C ASN A 52 6.26 14.99 0.33
N ILE A 53 6.33 14.40 1.53
CA ILE A 53 6.56 12.97 1.69
C ILE A 53 5.28 12.14 1.47
N LEU A 54 4.10 12.77 1.42
CA LEU A 54 2.84 12.05 1.28
C LEU A 54 2.73 11.32 -0.07
N SER A 55 3.32 11.86 -1.14
CA SER A 55 3.36 11.17 -2.44
C SER A 55 4.09 9.82 -2.33
N TYR A 56 5.26 9.79 -1.67
CA TYR A 56 5.97 8.55 -1.36
C TYR A 56 5.13 7.61 -0.47
N ALA A 57 4.53 8.16 0.59
CA ALA A 57 3.74 7.37 1.53
C ALA A 57 2.54 6.68 0.84
N ILE A 58 1.86 7.36 -0.09
CA ILE A 58 0.76 6.76 -0.88
C ILE A 58 1.25 5.55 -1.66
N VAL A 59 2.35 5.69 -2.41
CA VAL A 59 2.90 4.60 -3.24
C VAL A 59 3.33 3.43 -2.35
N LYS A 60 4.03 3.72 -1.24
CA LYS A 60 4.51 2.69 -0.31
C LYS A 60 3.35 1.97 0.38
N LEU A 61 2.33 2.68 0.85
CA LEU A 61 1.18 2.07 1.50
C LEU A 61 0.31 1.25 0.53
N LYS A 62 0.12 1.74 -0.70
CA LYS A 62 -0.52 0.94 -1.77
C LYS A 62 0.25 -0.35 -2.06
N PHE A 63 1.57 -0.26 -2.13
CA PHE A 63 2.42 -1.43 -2.30
C PHE A 63 2.24 -2.43 -1.15
N LEU A 64 2.32 -1.97 0.11
CA LEU A 64 2.12 -2.84 1.28
C LEU A 64 0.72 -3.48 1.28
N LEU A 65 -0.33 -2.73 0.96
CA LEU A 65 -1.69 -3.26 0.85
C LEU A 65 -1.79 -4.33 -0.24
N ALA A 66 -1.18 -4.10 -1.41
CA ALA A 66 -1.12 -5.10 -2.47
C ALA A 66 -0.33 -6.36 -2.04
N MET A 67 0.75 -6.21 -1.26
CA MET A 67 1.51 -7.35 -0.74
C MET A 67 0.76 -8.11 0.35
N ALA A 68 -0.14 -7.44 1.08
CA ALA A 68 -1.03 -8.08 2.03
C ALA A 68 -2.11 -8.93 1.35
N ASP A 69 -2.60 -8.50 0.19
CA ASP A 69 -3.56 -9.26 -0.62
C ASP A 69 -2.89 -10.36 -1.47
N LEU A 70 -1.62 -10.17 -1.84
CA LEU A 70 -0.90 -11.09 -2.72
C LEU A 70 -0.53 -12.38 -1.98
N LYS A 71 -1.30 -13.42 -2.31
CA LYS A 71 -1.14 -14.79 -1.86
C LYS A 71 -0.12 -15.55 -2.73
N GLY A 72 0.87 -16.20 -2.12
CA GLY A 72 1.89 -16.97 -2.83
C GLY A 72 1.32 -18.14 -3.66
N PRO A 73 2.08 -18.68 -4.65
CA PRO A 73 1.62 -19.80 -5.48
C PRO A 73 1.37 -21.05 -4.60
N GLY A 74 0.10 -21.37 -4.41
CA GLY A 74 -0.35 -22.46 -3.54
C GLY A 74 -0.06 -23.85 -4.11
N GLY A 75 0.78 -24.59 -3.41
CA GLY A 75 0.87 -26.04 -3.51
C GLY A 75 0.90 -26.61 -2.10
N GLY A 76 -0.24 -27.10 -1.61
CA GLY A 76 -0.39 -27.80 -0.31
C GLY A 76 -0.11 -27.01 0.98
N GLU A 77 0.73 -25.98 0.93
CA GLU A 77 1.22 -25.23 2.08
C GLU A 77 0.37 -23.99 2.40
N PRO A 78 0.40 -23.50 3.66
CA PRO A 78 -0.27 -22.28 4.06
C PRO A 78 0.14 -21.12 3.16
N ILE A 79 -0.87 -20.44 2.62
CA ILE A 79 -0.66 -19.31 1.73
C ILE A 79 -0.25 -18.10 2.58
N MET A 80 1.06 -17.92 2.78
CA MET A 80 1.59 -16.70 3.39
C MET A 80 1.44 -15.52 2.43
N PRO A 81 0.90 -14.37 2.87
CA PRO A 81 0.93 -13.15 2.08
C PRO A 81 2.36 -12.71 1.79
N ALA A 82 2.61 -12.09 0.63
CA ALA A 82 3.92 -11.52 0.31
C ALA A 82 4.41 -10.51 1.37
N MET A 83 3.47 -9.90 2.10
CA MET A 83 3.70 -8.99 3.22
C MET A 83 4.56 -9.58 4.34
N SER A 84 4.56 -10.90 4.56
CA SER A 84 5.38 -11.54 5.60
C SER A 84 6.88 -11.36 5.38
N HIS A 85 7.30 -11.05 4.15
CA HIS A 85 8.70 -10.76 3.82
C HIS A 85 9.11 -9.30 4.07
N LEU A 86 8.15 -8.42 4.33
CA LEU A 86 8.33 -6.96 4.38
C LEU A 86 8.01 -6.38 5.76
N GLU A 87 6.98 -6.91 6.41
CA GLU A 87 6.39 -6.36 7.63
C GLU A 87 7.38 -6.15 8.78
N ALA A 88 8.39 -7.02 8.91
CA ALA A 88 9.37 -6.95 9.98
C ALA A 88 10.38 -5.80 9.82
N SER A 89 10.63 -5.37 8.58
CA SER A 89 11.62 -4.31 8.28
C SER A 89 10.98 -2.94 8.07
N PHE A 90 9.67 -2.90 7.79
CA PHE A 90 8.97 -1.64 7.59
C PHE A 90 8.84 -0.86 8.91
N PRO A 91 9.17 0.45 8.95
CA PRO A 91 9.16 1.24 10.18
C PRO A 91 7.74 1.71 10.55
N TRP A 92 6.89 0.79 11.01
CA TRP A 92 5.51 1.08 11.43
C TRP A 92 5.41 2.22 12.45
N ASN A 93 6.40 2.32 13.34
CA ASN A 93 6.49 3.37 14.34
C ASN A 93 6.62 4.77 13.74
N LEU A 94 7.39 4.90 12.68
CA LEU A 94 7.51 6.16 11.94
C LEU A 94 6.25 6.44 11.13
N LEU A 95 5.59 5.40 10.60
CA LEU A 95 4.35 5.57 9.85
C LEU A 95 3.27 6.26 10.70
N TYR A 96 2.90 5.70 11.86
CA TYR A 96 1.85 6.32 12.68
C TYR A 96 2.30 7.66 13.29
N SER A 97 3.59 7.83 13.60
CA SER A 97 4.13 9.12 14.06
C SER A 97 4.05 10.20 12.99
N CYS A 98 4.22 9.82 11.72
CA CYS A 98 4.07 10.68 10.56
C CYS A 98 2.60 11.01 10.27
N LEU A 99 1.70 10.01 10.33
CA LEU A 99 0.30 10.16 9.90
C LEU A 99 -0.63 10.76 10.95
N ASN A 100 -0.43 10.49 12.24
CA ASN A 100 -1.33 10.99 13.30
C ASN A 100 -1.43 12.53 13.37
N PRO A 101 -0.33 13.31 13.21
CA PRO A 101 -0.43 14.77 13.11
C PRO A 101 -1.29 15.25 11.93
N PHE A 102 -1.30 14.50 10.82
CA PHE A 102 -2.16 14.81 9.68
C PHE A 102 -3.62 14.44 9.96
N ALA A 103 -3.87 13.30 10.61
CA ALA A 103 -5.21 12.89 11.04
C ALA A 103 -5.85 13.94 11.96
N ALA A 104 -5.09 14.44 12.95
CA ALA A 104 -5.56 15.45 13.90
C ALA A 104 -5.96 16.79 13.23
N ARG A 105 -5.41 17.09 12.04
CA ARG A 105 -5.73 18.30 11.28
C ARG A 105 -6.82 18.07 10.23
N PHE A 106 -7.25 16.83 10.03
CA PHE A 106 -8.26 16.46 9.04
C PHE A 106 -9.66 16.62 9.63
N LYS A 107 -10.43 17.57 9.11
CA LYS A 107 -11.72 17.96 9.72
C LYS A 107 -12.78 16.86 9.72
N ASN A 108 -12.75 15.96 8.74
CA ASN A 108 -13.83 15.01 8.49
C ASN A 108 -13.29 13.55 8.44
N PRO A 109 -13.06 12.90 9.58
CA PRO A 109 -12.54 11.52 9.63
C PRO A 109 -13.31 10.51 8.77
N GLY A 110 -14.63 10.66 8.68
CA GLY A 110 -15.50 9.79 7.87
C GLY A 110 -15.16 9.73 6.38
N LYS A 111 -14.35 10.65 5.85
CA LYS A 111 -13.85 10.56 4.45
C LYS A 111 -12.80 9.48 4.24
N TYR A 112 -12.01 9.16 5.27
CA TYR A 112 -10.98 8.12 5.18
C TYR A 112 -11.33 6.85 5.97
N GLU A 113 -12.29 6.93 6.90
CA GLU A 113 -12.86 5.78 7.63
C GLU A 113 -13.91 5.03 6.78
N THR A 114 -13.57 4.66 5.55
CA THR A 114 -14.49 4.01 4.61
C THR A 114 -13.75 2.96 3.78
N CYS A 115 -14.47 1.95 3.29
CA CYS A 115 -13.94 0.99 2.32
C CYS A 115 -13.94 1.56 0.88
N GLU A 116 -14.65 2.68 0.66
CA GLU A 116 -14.72 3.31 -0.66
C GLU A 116 -13.43 4.06 -0.99
N PHE A 117 -12.96 3.89 -2.23
CA PHE A 117 -11.77 4.56 -2.71
C PHE A 117 -11.96 6.09 -2.76
N PRO A 118 -11.10 6.91 -2.12
CA PRO A 118 -11.26 8.37 -2.08
C PRO A 118 -11.15 8.99 -3.47
N ARG A 119 -12.18 9.73 -3.86
CA ARG A 119 -12.26 10.46 -5.13
C ARG A 119 -12.55 11.93 -4.90
N THR A 120 -11.95 12.76 -5.75
CA THR A 120 -12.24 14.18 -5.84
C THR A 120 -13.49 14.41 -6.69
N ALA A 121 -14.12 15.58 -6.53
CA ALA A 121 -15.26 15.97 -7.36
C ALA A 121 -14.87 16.05 -8.84
N GLU A 122 -13.65 16.52 -9.11
CA GLU A 122 -13.09 16.61 -10.46
C GLU A 122 -12.67 15.23 -11.02
N ARG A 123 -12.71 14.17 -10.21
CA ARG A 123 -12.26 12.81 -10.53
C ARG A 123 -10.83 12.74 -11.09
N ARG A 124 -10.01 13.76 -10.81
CA ARG A 124 -8.63 13.87 -11.30
C ARG A 124 -7.69 13.01 -10.43
N PRO A 125 -6.96 12.04 -11.00
CA PRO A 125 -5.94 11.29 -10.27
C PRO A 125 -4.77 12.15 -9.82
N LEU A 126 -4.08 11.73 -8.76
CA LEU A 126 -2.82 12.33 -8.34
C LEU A 126 -1.69 11.98 -9.34
N PRO A 127 -0.62 12.80 -9.43
CA PRO A 127 0.54 12.49 -10.27
C PRO A 127 1.14 11.10 -9.99
N GLU A 128 1.26 10.74 -8.71
CA GLU A 128 1.72 9.42 -8.28
C GLU A 128 0.79 8.28 -8.69
N ASP A 129 -0.52 8.52 -8.79
CA ASP A 129 -1.49 7.52 -9.26
C ASP A 129 -1.27 7.19 -10.74
N TRP A 130 -0.95 8.20 -11.55
CA TRP A 130 -0.52 8.01 -12.94
C TRP A 130 0.81 7.27 -13.03
N ALA A 131 1.80 7.65 -12.21
CA ALA A 131 3.12 7.03 -12.22
C ALA A 131 3.10 5.55 -11.81
N MET A 132 2.15 5.13 -10.97
CA MET A 132 1.97 3.72 -10.60
C MET A 132 1.36 2.87 -11.72
N ARG A 133 0.77 3.47 -12.75
CA ARG A 133 0.09 2.73 -13.81
C ARG A 133 1.10 1.91 -14.61
N GLY A 134 0.84 0.61 -14.76
CA GLY A 134 1.74 -0.33 -15.44
C GLY A 134 2.69 -1.09 -14.51
N LEU A 135 2.75 -0.74 -13.22
CA LEU A 135 3.41 -1.58 -12.23
C LEU A 135 2.61 -2.86 -12.00
N VAL A 136 3.27 -4.01 -11.99
CA VAL A 136 2.63 -5.33 -11.89
C VAL A 136 1.77 -5.45 -10.62
N TRP A 137 2.26 -4.92 -9.50
CA TRP A 137 1.54 -4.95 -8.22
C TRP A 137 0.40 -3.92 -8.13
N ALA A 138 0.36 -2.92 -9.01
CA ALA A 138 -0.63 -1.84 -8.97
C ALA A 138 -1.87 -2.12 -9.83
N GLN A 139 -1.94 -3.27 -10.52
CA GLN A 139 -3.03 -3.59 -11.45
C GLN A 139 -4.41 -3.58 -10.78
N MET A 140 -4.50 -3.98 -9.51
CA MET A 140 -5.75 -4.00 -8.73
C MET A 140 -5.83 -2.84 -7.72
N ALA A 141 -4.89 -1.89 -7.75
CA ALA A 141 -4.78 -0.84 -6.74
C ALA A 141 -5.77 0.33 -6.96
N PHE A 142 -6.51 0.32 -8.06
CA PHE A 142 -7.42 1.38 -8.48
C PHE A 142 -8.74 0.78 -8.99
N PRO A 143 -9.88 1.46 -8.76
CA PRO A 143 -11.14 1.11 -9.43
C PRO A 143 -11.02 1.19 -10.96
N ASP A 144 -11.75 0.32 -11.66
CA ASP A 144 -11.69 0.19 -13.13
C ASP A 144 -11.96 1.52 -13.87
N ASP A 145 -12.88 2.35 -13.35
CA ASP A 145 -13.27 3.62 -13.96
C ASP A 145 -12.38 4.80 -13.52
N TYR A 146 -11.38 4.59 -12.66
CA TYR A 146 -10.65 5.69 -12.00
C TYR A 146 -9.90 6.61 -12.98
N PHE A 147 -9.35 6.06 -14.06
CA PHE A 147 -8.58 6.83 -15.04
C PHE A 147 -9.39 7.26 -16.27
N THR A 148 -10.62 6.76 -16.43
CA THR A 148 -11.42 6.89 -17.67
C THR A 148 -11.78 8.33 -18.02
N VAL A 149 -12.13 9.15 -17.03
CA VAL A 149 -12.50 10.57 -17.22
C VAL A 149 -11.33 11.41 -17.72
N ASN A 150 -10.10 10.91 -17.59
CA ASN A 150 -8.87 11.68 -17.78
C ASN A 150 -7.90 11.04 -18.79
N GLU A 151 -8.34 10.05 -19.57
CA GLU A 151 -7.49 9.41 -20.59
C GLU A 151 -6.99 10.41 -21.65
N SER A 152 -7.80 11.43 -21.93
CA SER A 152 -7.48 12.53 -22.86
C SER A 152 -6.65 13.66 -22.25
N ILE A 153 -6.31 13.60 -20.97
CA ILE A 153 -5.42 14.59 -20.35
C ILE A 153 -4.02 14.42 -20.94
N GLU A 154 -3.49 15.51 -21.50
CA GLU A 154 -2.10 15.63 -21.96
C GLU A 154 -1.11 15.24 -20.87
N GLU A 155 0.01 14.62 -21.26
CA GLU A 155 0.99 14.07 -20.31
C GLU A 155 1.49 15.11 -19.29
N ASP A 156 1.81 16.32 -19.75
CA ASP A 156 2.25 17.43 -18.88
C ASP A 156 1.18 17.83 -17.84
N LYS A 157 -0.09 17.66 -18.16
CA LYS A 157 -1.20 17.92 -17.23
C LYS A 157 -1.40 16.79 -16.23
N ARG A 158 -0.86 15.60 -16.45
CA ARG A 158 -0.90 14.48 -15.48
C ARG A 158 0.06 14.72 -14.32
N THR A 159 1.17 15.39 -14.56
CA THR A 159 2.19 15.72 -13.55
C THR A 159 1.97 17.09 -12.90
N PHE A 160 1.11 17.94 -13.47
CA PHE A 160 0.84 19.27 -12.94
C PHE A 160 0.19 19.24 -11.54
N GLU A 161 0.88 19.78 -10.53
CA GLU A 161 0.39 19.85 -9.15
C GLU A 161 -0.50 21.06 -8.91
N THR A 162 -1.68 20.83 -8.29
CA THR A 162 -2.55 21.90 -7.80
C THR A 162 -2.47 22.03 -6.28
N SER A 163 -2.77 23.22 -5.75
CA SER A 163 -2.78 23.47 -4.30
C SER A 163 -3.74 22.56 -3.51
N SER A 164 -4.79 22.05 -4.17
CA SER A 164 -5.74 21.09 -3.61
C SER A 164 -5.17 19.67 -3.41
N MET A 165 -4.12 19.29 -4.15
CA MET A 165 -3.57 17.93 -4.10
C MET A 165 -2.92 17.61 -2.76
N GLY A 166 -2.44 18.60 -2.01
CA GLY A 166 -1.89 18.37 -0.67
C GLY A 166 -2.92 17.77 0.29
N GLU A 167 -4.16 18.24 0.26
CA GLU A 167 -5.23 17.69 1.10
C GLU A 167 -5.71 16.32 0.59
N GLN A 168 -5.76 16.12 -0.72
CA GLN A 168 -6.10 14.83 -1.34
C GLN A 168 -5.07 13.75 -0.97
N ARG A 169 -3.78 14.10 -0.97
CA ARG A 169 -2.71 13.22 -0.53
C ARG A 169 -2.85 12.83 0.93
N ARG A 170 -3.20 13.81 1.76
CA ARG A 170 -3.47 13.59 3.19
C ARG A 170 -4.61 12.60 3.39
N GLU A 171 -5.74 12.84 2.73
CA GLU A 171 -6.92 11.96 2.75
C GLU A 171 -6.55 10.54 2.28
N ARG A 172 -5.83 10.42 1.15
CA ARG A 172 -5.43 9.13 0.59
C ARG A 172 -4.47 8.36 1.50
N CYS A 173 -3.48 9.02 2.11
CA CYS A 173 -2.58 8.37 3.07
C CYS A 173 -3.33 7.81 4.28
N LEU A 174 -4.22 8.61 4.86
CA LEU A 174 -5.02 8.19 6.01
C LEU A 174 -5.96 7.04 5.65
N TRP A 175 -6.58 7.11 4.47
CA TRP A 175 -7.44 6.04 3.96
C TRP A 175 -6.67 4.74 3.74
N LEU A 176 -5.48 4.80 3.13
CA LEU A 176 -4.63 3.61 2.93
C LEU A 176 -4.19 3.00 4.25
N ALA A 177 -3.78 3.82 5.22
CA ALA A 177 -3.42 3.33 6.54
C ALA A 177 -4.61 2.66 7.23
N TYR A 178 -5.80 3.25 7.12
CA TYR A 178 -7.05 2.63 7.59
C TYR A 178 -7.34 1.31 6.86
N GLN A 179 -7.18 1.21 5.54
CA GLN A 179 -7.35 -0.08 4.84
C GLN A 179 -6.40 -1.15 5.38
N ILE A 180 -5.13 -0.79 5.68
CA ILE A 180 -4.16 -1.73 6.26
C ILE A 180 -4.61 -2.20 7.65
N THR A 181 -5.24 -1.35 8.47
CA THR A 181 -5.77 -1.76 9.79
C THR A 181 -6.93 -2.75 9.65
N GLN A 182 -7.62 -2.75 8.50
CA GLN A 182 -8.69 -3.71 8.22
C GLN A 182 -8.17 -5.07 7.74
N VAL A 183 -6.92 -5.17 7.28
CA VAL A 183 -6.33 -6.45 6.86
C VAL A 183 -6.24 -7.38 8.07
N GLY A 184 -6.91 -8.53 7.98
CA GLY A 184 -6.97 -9.54 9.05
C GLY A 184 -8.23 -9.52 9.92
N THR A 185 -9.15 -8.59 9.69
CA THR A 185 -10.32 -8.39 10.57
C THR A 185 -11.59 -9.18 10.18
N SER A 186 -11.46 -10.26 9.40
CA SER A 186 -12.58 -11.08 8.86
C SER A 186 -12.10 -12.52 8.66
N GLU A 187 -12.53 -13.55 9.41
CA GLU A 187 -13.91 -14.08 9.31
C GLU A 187 -14.46 -14.84 10.55
N ASP A 188 -13.72 -15.03 11.65
CA ASP A 188 -14.23 -15.80 12.81
C ASP A 188 -13.71 -15.24 14.14
N THR A 189 -14.54 -14.50 14.88
CA THR A 189 -14.72 -14.61 16.35
C THR A 189 -15.53 -13.45 16.94
N ASP A 190 -16.40 -13.81 17.87
CA ASP A 190 -17.25 -12.94 18.66
C ASP A 190 -16.48 -11.84 19.40
N ASN A 191 -16.85 -10.58 19.14
CA ASN A 191 -16.92 -9.49 20.11
C ASN A 191 -15.75 -9.28 21.10
N LYS A 192 -14.50 -9.47 20.65
CA LYS A 192 -13.31 -8.87 21.25
C LYS A 192 -12.59 -8.05 20.18
N GLY A 193 -12.07 -6.88 20.57
CA GLY A 193 -11.59 -5.82 19.67
C GLY A 193 -10.87 -6.34 18.43
N LYS A 194 -11.31 -5.87 17.26
CA LYS A 194 -10.70 -6.20 15.97
C LYS A 194 -9.34 -5.50 15.91
N GLU A 195 -8.27 -6.23 16.17
CA GLU A 195 -6.92 -5.70 16.04
C GLU A 195 -6.36 -6.04 14.65
N GLY A 196 -5.93 -5.02 13.90
CA GLY A 196 -5.21 -5.23 12.65
C GLY A 196 -3.84 -5.85 12.91
N PHE A 197 -3.30 -6.60 11.94
CA PHE A 197 -2.06 -7.36 12.13
C PHE A 197 -0.81 -6.51 12.42
N TRP A 198 -0.72 -5.31 11.81
CA TRP A 198 0.49 -4.47 11.88
C TRP A 198 0.25 -3.15 12.61
N ILE A 199 -0.90 -2.55 12.35
CA ILE A 199 -1.37 -1.31 12.96
C ILE A 199 -2.86 -1.44 13.24
N THR A 200 -3.32 -0.75 14.27
CA THR A 200 -4.72 -0.66 14.67
C THR A 200 -5.21 0.77 14.51
N TYR A 201 -6.53 0.94 14.46
CA TYR A 201 -7.16 2.25 14.41
C TYR A 201 -8.12 2.41 15.58
N ASP A 202 -7.88 3.44 16.39
CA ASP A 202 -8.73 3.80 17.51
C ASP A 202 -9.85 4.73 17.02
N LEU A 203 -11.09 4.23 17.08
CA LEU A 203 -12.28 4.95 16.64
C LEU A 203 -12.62 6.17 17.52
N ASP A 204 -12.21 6.15 18.80
CA ASP A 204 -12.48 7.23 19.75
C ASP A 204 -11.45 8.35 19.60
N THR A 205 -10.16 7.99 19.58
CA THR A 205 -9.09 8.99 19.48
C THR A 205 -8.74 9.38 18.04
N LYS A 206 -9.26 8.65 17.04
CA LYS A 206 -9.00 8.87 15.60
C LYS A 206 -7.52 8.77 15.26
N LYS A 207 -6.83 7.82 15.91
CA LYS A 207 -5.38 7.63 15.79
C LYS A 207 -5.05 6.22 15.30
N ILE A 208 -3.99 6.16 14.52
CA ILE A 208 -3.33 4.92 14.17
C ILE A 208 -2.39 4.56 15.31
N LEU A 209 -2.47 3.32 15.78
CA LEU A 209 -1.73 2.79 16.92
C LEU A 209 -0.96 1.53 16.48
N PRO A 210 0.10 1.14 17.23
CA PRO A 210 0.72 -0.16 17.03
C PRO A 210 -0.29 -1.28 17.31
N ALA A 211 -0.22 -2.37 16.54
CA ALA A 211 -0.95 -3.59 16.89
C ALA A 211 -0.41 -4.16 18.21
N THR A 212 -1.32 -4.59 19.09
CA THR A 212 -0.99 -5.31 20.32
C THR A 212 -0.48 -6.71 19.93
N LYS A 213 0.69 -7.11 20.41
CA LYS A 213 1.25 -8.45 20.16
C LYS A 213 0.87 -9.42 21.27
#